data_AF-A0A193SP43-F1
#
_entry.id   AF-A0A193SP43-F1
#
_cell.length_a   1.000
_cell.length_b   1.000
_cell.length_c   1.000
_cell.angle_alpha   90.00
_cell.angle_beta   90.00
_cell.angle_gamma   90.00
#
_symmetry.space_group_name_H-M   'P 1'
#
loop_
_entity.id
_entity.type
_entity.pdbx_description
1 polymer ?
#
loop_
_entity_poly.entity_id
_entity_poly.type
_entity_poly.pdbx_seq_one_letter_code
_entity_poly.pdbx_strand_id
1 'polypeptide(L)'
;MNNVQALKLVDAVFADILRARSTDEFSAIVSQRPDLHVNRLDRNDYPELRLSINSDEIATLIADGLLTDEGELHPRISARTLSPLEKLLYSIAWKNGDLAKVTHIVEGVRGAHADTARKNGPGQVFHQFGRHLADKREPIIDQHVLRGFLLWRADRNDEKKMDSIRRITLLNNQVSGINDYKSWLKTECFDPQLKESADYLMHIDSTLFALGKTIKLGKCAG
;
A
#
# COMPACT_ATOMS: atom_id res chain seq x y z
N MET A 1 -19.74 -10.53 8.68
CA MET A 1 -19.66 -11.35 7.45
C MET A 1 -18.87 -12.62 7.73
N ASN A 2 -19.41 -13.79 7.41
CA ASN A 2 -18.71 -15.09 7.52
C ASN A 2 -17.80 -15.36 6.30
N ASN A 3 -17.02 -16.46 6.31
CA ASN A 3 -16.09 -16.78 5.23
C ASN A 3 -16.78 -17.01 3.88
N VAL A 4 -17.91 -17.72 3.86
CA VAL A 4 -18.68 -17.97 2.62
C VAL A 4 -19.13 -16.66 1.97
N GLN A 5 -19.66 -15.72 2.75
CA GLN A 5 -20.09 -14.40 2.27
C GLN A 5 -18.88 -13.58 1.79
N ALA A 6 -17.77 -13.61 2.52
CA ALA A 6 -16.55 -12.89 2.15
C ALA A 6 -15.97 -13.41 0.84
N LEU A 7 -15.90 -14.72 0.65
CA LEU A 7 -15.45 -15.34 -0.59
C LEU A 7 -16.31 -14.95 -1.79
N LYS A 8 -17.65 -15.03 -1.64
CA LYS A 8 -18.58 -14.61 -2.70
C LYS A 8 -18.36 -13.14 -3.10
N LEU A 9 -18.20 -12.25 -2.11
CA LEU A 9 -17.93 -10.84 -2.38
C LEU A 9 -16.59 -10.65 -3.11
N VAL A 10 -15.53 -11.30 -2.61
CA VAL A 10 -14.19 -11.23 -3.20
C VAL A 10 -14.19 -11.74 -4.64
N ASP A 11 -14.78 -12.90 -4.91
CA ASP A 11 -14.85 -13.47 -6.26
C ASP A 11 -15.61 -12.54 -7.21
N ALA A 12 -16.73 -11.96 -6.75
CA ALA A 12 -17.50 -11.01 -7.53
C ALA A 12 -16.73 -9.71 -7.82
N VAL A 13 -15.97 -9.18 -6.85
CA VAL A 13 -15.15 -7.97 -7.07
C VAL A 13 -13.98 -8.26 -8.01
N PHE A 14 -13.29 -9.38 -7.84
CA PHE A 14 -12.19 -9.76 -8.73
C PHE A 14 -12.66 -10.04 -10.16
N ALA A 15 -13.84 -10.63 -10.33
CA ALA A 15 -14.45 -10.79 -11.65
C ALA A 15 -14.66 -9.43 -12.33
N ASP A 16 -15.12 -8.41 -11.61
CA ASP A 16 -15.31 -7.08 -12.16
C ASP A 16 -13.98 -6.35 -12.42
N ILE A 17 -12.99 -6.48 -11.53
CA ILE A 17 -11.63 -5.95 -11.72
C ILE A 17 -11.00 -6.49 -13.02
N LEU A 18 -11.17 -7.79 -13.29
CA LEU A 18 -10.62 -8.44 -14.49
C LEU A 18 -11.39 -8.09 -15.77
N ARG A 19 -12.65 -7.64 -15.65
CA ARG A 19 -13.46 -7.18 -16.78
C ARG A 19 -13.30 -5.69 -17.07
N ALA A 20 -12.86 -4.90 -16.09
CA ALA A 20 -12.68 -3.46 -16.25
C ALA A 20 -11.67 -3.14 -17.36
N ARG A 21 -12.00 -2.15 -18.17
CA ARG A 21 -11.23 -1.61 -19.30
C ARG A 21 -10.99 -0.11 -19.18
N SER A 22 -11.51 0.54 -18.14
CA SER A 22 -11.28 1.96 -17.85
C SER A 22 -11.19 2.24 -16.35
N THR A 23 -10.64 3.41 -16.00
CA THR A 23 -10.58 3.93 -14.63
C THR A 23 -11.96 4.24 -14.06
N ASP A 24 -12.92 4.64 -14.91
CA ASP A 24 -14.32 4.86 -14.55
C ASP A 24 -15.00 3.55 -14.15
N GLU A 25 -14.74 2.46 -14.87
CA GLU A 25 -15.26 1.14 -14.55
C GLU A 25 -14.74 0.65 -13.18
N PHE A 26 -13.46 0.87 -12.85
CA PHE A 26 -12.97 0.58 -11.49
C PHE A 26 -13.68 1.39 -10.41
N SER A 27 -13.89 2.69 -10.67
CA SER A 27 -14.57 3.57 -9.72
C SER A 27 -16.03 3.15 -9.51
N ALA A 28 -16.67 2.60 -10.55
CA ALA A 28 -18.02 2.05 -10.49
C ALA A 28 -18.11 0.78 -9.62
N ILE A 29 -17.09 -0.10 -9.61
CA ILE A 29 -17.06 -1.31 -8.77
C ILE A 29 -17.33 -0.97 -7.30
N VAL A 30 -16.69 0.08 -6.80
CA VAL A 30 -16.84 0.53 -5.41
C VAL A 30 -18.14 1.33 -5.23
N SER A 31 -18.45 2.22 -6.15
CA SER A 31 -19.57 3.16 -6.00
C SER A 31 -20.95 2.51 -6.13
N GLN A 32 -21.08 1.46 -6.94
CA GLN A 32 -22.34 0.73 -7.16
C GLN A 32 -22.63 -0.32 -6.08
N ARG A 33 -21.68 -0.58 -5.17
CA ARG A 33 -21.81 -1.58 -4.11
C ARG A 33 -21.83 -0.88 -2.75
N PRO A 34 -22.99 -0.76 -2.07
CA PRO A 34 -23.10 0.01 -0.82
C PRO A 34 -22.12 -0.43 0.27
N ASP A 35 -21.85 -1.73 0.38
CA ASP A 35 -20.93 -2.32 1.35
C ASP A 35 -19.45 -2.00 1.09
N LEU A 36 -19.07 -1.72 -0.16
CA LEU A 36 -17.74 -1.21 -0.52
C LEU A 36 -17.69 0.31 -0.43
N HIS A 37 -18.75 0.99 -0.86
CA HIS A 37 -18.81 2.45 -0.93
C HIS A 37 -18.58 3.11 0.43
N VAL A 38 -19.11 2.54 1.52
CA VAL A 38 -18.87 3.03 2.89
C VAL A 38 -17.42 2.89 3.36
N ASN A 39 -16.65 2.01 2.72
CA ASN A 39 -15.25 1.72 3.02
C ASN A 39 -14.28 2.27 1.97
N ARG A 40 -14.77 3.04 1.00
CA ARG A 40 -13.93 3.66 -0.03
C ARG A 40 -12.87 4.57 0.58
N LEU A 41 -11.77 4.73 -0.15
CA LEU A 41 -10.79 5.75 0.15
C LEU A 41 -11.36 7.11 -0.27
N ASP A 42 -11.60 8.01 0.68
CA ASP A 42 -12.09 9.36 0.38
C ASP A 42 -10.94 10.21 -0.17
N ARG A 43 -11.11 10.75 -1.38
CA ARG A 43 -10.08 11.55 -2.06
C ARG A 43 -9.93 12.96 -1.50
N ASN A 44 -10.90 13.43 -0.72
CA ASN A 44 -10.76 14.69 0.01
C ASN A 44 -9.84 14.52 1.22
N ASP A 45 -9.96 13.39 1.91
CA ASP A 45 -9.10 13.05 3.06
C ASP A 45 -7.73 12.53 2.62
N TYR A 46 -7.69 11.81 1.49
CA TYR A 46 -6.50 11.20 0.90
C TYR A 46 -6.33 11.65 -0.56
N PRO A 47 -5.92 12.91 -0.77
CA PRO A 47 -5.69 13.43 -2.12
C PRO A 47 -4.62 12.61 -2.83
N GLU A 48 -4.71 12.61 -4.16
CA GLU A 48 -3.76 11.95 -5.03
C GLU A 48 -2.32 12.47 -4.78
N LEU A 49 -1.40 11.54 -4.52
CA LEU A 49 -0.02 11.89 -4.20
C LEU A 49 0.84 11.99 -5.47
N ARG A 50 0.96 13.20 -5.98
CA ARG A 50 1.76 13.54 -7.17
C ARG A 50 3.26 13.68 -6.91
N LEU A 51 3.68 13.57 -5.65
CA LEU A 51 5.08 13.66 -5.27
C LEU A 51 5.84 12.38 -5.69
N SER A 52 7.09 12.59 -6.07
CA SER A 52 8.09 11.54 -6.32
C SER A 52 9.35 11.86 -5.54
N ILE A 53 10.14 10.83 -5.20
CA ILE A 53 11.45 10.98 -4.59
C ILE A 53 12.38 9.98 -5.25
N ASN A 54 13.50 10.45 -5.79
CA ASN A 54 14.51 9.59 -6.41
C ASN A 54 15.73 9.34 -5.50
N SER A 55 16.64 8.47 -5.94
CA SER A 55 17.82 8.10 -5.15
C SER A 55 18.84 9.23 -4.99
N ASP A 56 18.93 10.17 -5.94
CA ASP A 56 19.85 11.30 -5.88
C ASP A 56 19.38 12.34 -4.84
N GLU A 57 18.07 12.53 -4.72
CA GLU A 57 17.47 13.35 -3.65
C GLU A 57 17.80 12.75 -2.28
N ILE A 58 17.71 11.42 -2.12
CA ILE A 58 18.13 10.74 -0.88
C ILE A 58 19.63 10.94 -0.61
N ALA A 59 20.48 10.81 -1.64
CA ALA A 59 21.91 11.03 -1.50
C ALA A 59 22.23 12.47 -1.06
N THR A 60 21.50 13.45 -1.61
CA THR A 60 21.62 14.87 -1.23
C THR A 60 21.24 15.07 0.23
N LEU A 61 20.14 14.47 0.71
CA LEU A 61 19.74 14.57 2.11
C LEU A 61 20.78 14.00 3.08
N ILE A 62 21.54 12.98 2.67
CA ILE A 62 22.62 12.41 3.47
C ILE A 62 23.84 13.32 3.45
N ALA A 63 24.25 13.79 2.28
CA ALA A 63 25.37 14.73 2.12
C ALA A 63 25.13 16.02 2.92
N ASP A 64 23.89 16.49 2.96
CA ASP A 64 23.48 17.66 3.72
C ASP A 64 23.39 17.39 5.23
N GLY A 65 23.50 16.14 5.68
CA GLY A 65 23.39 15.74 7.08
C GLY A 65 21.97 15.81 7.65
N LEU A 66 20.95 15.68 6.80
CA LEU A 66 19.54 15.56 7.20
C LEU A 66 19.16 14.10 7.45
N LEU A 67 19.80 13.17 6.75
CA LEU A 67 19.73 11.73 6.97
C LEU A 67 21.09 11.18 7.41
N THR A 68 21.09 10.05 8.13
CA THR A 68 22.29 9.23 8.34
C THR A 68 22.56 8.35 7.11
N ASP A 69 23.73 7.70 7.04
CA ASP A 69 24.07 6.79 5.93
C ASP A 69 23.07 5.62 5.82
N GLU A 70 22.54 5.18 6.97
CA GLU A 70 21.49 4.17 7.09
C GLU A 70 20.10 4.67 6.66
N GLY A 71 19.93 5.97 6.39
CA GLY A 71 18.67 6.56 5.96
C GLY A 71 17.73 6.99 7.08
N GLU A 72 18.23 7.05 8.33
CA GLU A 72 17.46 7.58 9.46
C GLU A 72 17.49 9.11 9.47
N LEU A 73 16.46 9.77 10.02
CA LEU A 73 16.54 11.20 10.27
C LEU A 73 17.67 11.51 11.25
N HIS A 74 18.53 12.45 10.90
CA HIS A 74 19.67 12.80 11.75
C HIS A 74 19.18 13.33 13.12
N PRO A 75 19.71 12.86 14.27
CA PRO A 75 19.19 13.21 15.60
C PRO A 75 19.17 14.71 15.92
N ARG A 76 19.99 15.50 15.23
CA ARG A 76 20.10 16.95 15.40
C ARG A 76 19.29 17.76 14.38
N ILE A 77 18.38 17.13 13.64
CA ILE A 77 17.58 17.82 12.62
C ILE A 77 16.77 19.00 13.21
N SER A 78 16.25 18.86 14.43
CA SER A 78 15.51 19.92 15.13
C SER A 78 16.37 21.10 15.59
N ALA A 79 17.70 20.96 15.58
CA ALA A 79 18.64 22.04 15.87
C ALA A 79 19.01 22.86 14.61
N ARG A 80 18.52 22.46 13.43
CA ARG A 80 18.76 23.16 12.16
C ARG A 80 17.68 24.21 11.90
N THR A 81 17.98 25.11 10.97
CA THR A 81 16.99 26.03 10.42
C THR A 81 16.03 25.25 9.52
N LEU A 82 14.83 24.99 10.03
CA LEU A 82 13.72 24.40 9.29
C LEU A 82 12.71 25.49 8.89
N SER A 83 12.15 25.37 7.69
CA SER A 83 11.00 26.16 7.24
C SER A 83 9.77 25.91 8.12
N PRO A 84 8.77 26.81 8.13
CA PRO A 84 7.52 26.58 8.87
C PRO A 84 6.83 25.26 8.50
N LEU A 85 6.82 24.87 7.22
CA LEU A 85 6.21 23.62 6.76
C LEU A 85 6.98 22.40 7.30
N GLU A 86 8.31 22.40 7.22
CA GLU A 86 9.14 21.30 7.75
C GLU A 86 8.98 21.15 9.26
N LYS A 87 8.87 22.26 10.01
CA LYS A 87 8.60 22.23 11.45
C LYS A 87 7.28 21.53 11.75
N LEU A 88 6.22 21.81 10.99
CA LEU A 88 4.91 21.17 11.15
C LEU A 88 4.99 19.67 10.84
N LEU A 89 5.59 19.29 9.70
CA LEU A 89 5.72 17.88 9.31
C LEU A 89 6.57 17.09 10.31
N TYR A 90 7.71 17.64 10.73
CA TYR A 90 8.56 17.04 11.75
C TYR A 90 7.84 16.91 13.10
N SER A 91 7.08 17.93 13.52
CA SER A 91 6.33 17.90 14.77
C SER A 91 5.24 16.82 14.77
N ILE A 92 4.53 16.65 13.66
CA ILE A 92 3.54 15.58 13.49
C ILE A 92 4.21 14.22 13.55
N ALA A 93 5.30 14.02 12.79
CA ALA A 93 6.03 12.77 12.76
C ALA A 93 6.62 12.41 14.14
N TRP A 94 7.20 13.39 14.84
CA TRP A 94 7.70 13.21 16.20
C TRP A 94 6.58 12.83 17.17
N LYS A 95 5.46 13.57 17.14
CA LYS A 95 4.31 13.34 18.05
C LYS A 95 3.69 11.96 17.87
N ASN A 96 3.67 11.44 16.64
CA ASN A 96 3.10 10.13 16.32
C ASN A 96 4.10 8.97 16.50
N GLY A 97 5.38 9.24 16.80
CA GLY A 97 6.42 8.22 16.87
C GLY A 97 6.81 7.68 15.49
N ASP A 98 6.65 8.49 14.44
CA ASP A 98 6.79 8.09 13.04
C ASP A 98 8.19 8.36 12.46
N LEU A 99 9.09 9.01 13.21
CA LEU A 99 10.43 9.36 12.70
C LEU A 99 11.21 8.14 12.20
N ALA A 100 11.14 7.02 12.92
CA ALA A 100 11.82 5.78 12.53
C ALA A 100 11.22 5.13 11.25
N LYS A 101 10.00 5.53 10.84
CA LYS A 101 9.36 5.00 9.62
C LYS A 101 9.97 5.59 8.36
N VAL A 102 10.66 6.74 8.46
CA VAL A 102 11.36 7.39 7.33
C VAL A 102 12.41 6.45 6.74
N THR A 103 13.15 5.71 7.58
CA THR A 103 14.16 4.74 7.13
C THR A 103 13.58 3.73 6.14
N HIS A 104 12.37 3.22 6.39
CA HIS A 104 11.72 2.30 5.46
C HIS A 104 11.34 2.94 4.13
N ILE A 105 10.91 4.21 4.13
CA ILE A 105 10.65 4.95 2.89
C ILE A 105 11.96 5.11 2.10
N VAL A 106 13.05 5.49 2.78
CA VAL A 106 14.39 5.66 2.20
C VAL A 106 14.90 4.34 1.60
N GLU A 107 14.80 3.23 2.34
CA GLU A 107 15.10 1.89 1.86
C GLU A 107 14.27 1.52 0.62
N GLY A 108 12.98 1.88 0.63
CA GLY A 108 12.08 1.71 -0.50
C GLY A 108 12.53 2.45 -1.75
N VAL A 109 12.89 3.72 -1.62
CA VAL A 109 13.36 4.56 -2.73
C VAL A 109 14.67 4.00 -3.30
N ARG A 110 15.67 3.72 -2.45
CA ARG A 110 16.96 3.15 -2.86
C ARG A 110 16.81 1.77 -3.52
N GLY A 111 15.86 0.97 -3.04
CA GLY A 111 15.62 -0.38 -3.53
C GLY A 111 14.72 -0.47 -4.77
N ALA A 112 14.10 0.62 -5.24
CA ALA A 112 13.07 0.59 -6.28
C ALA A 112 13.53 -0.09 -7.59
N HIS A 113 14.82 0.09 -7.95
CA HIS A 113 15.42 -0.50 -9.15
C HIS A 113 16.40 -1.64 -8.85
N ALA A 114 16.50 -2.07 -7.59
CA ALA A 114 17.37 -3.17 -7.20
C ALA A 114 16.55 -4.46 -7.02
N ASP A 115 17.11 -5.59 -7.49
CA ASP A 115 16.61 -6.94 -7.22
C ASP A 115 17.01 -7.44 -5.81
N THR A 116 17.00 -6.54 -4.82
CA THR A 116 17.31 -6.92 -3.44
C THR A 116 16.14 -7.71 -2.85
N ALA A 117 16.43 -8.92 -2.39
CA ALA A 117 15.44 -9.76 -1.73
C ALA A 117 14.92 -9.07 -0.46
N ARG A 118 13.66 -8.64 -0.50
CA ARG A 118 12.95 -8.07 0.65
C ARG A 118 12.84 -9.13 1.74
N LYS A 119 13.13 -8.75 2.99
CA LYS A 119 13.00 -9.61 4.17
C LYS A 119 11.72 -9.28 4.93
N ASN A 120 11.14 -10.29 5.57
CA ASN A 120 10.07 -10.08 6.55
C ASN A 120 10.58 -9.19 7.69
N GLY A 121 9.69 -8.36 8.24
CA GLY A 121 10.04 -7.36 9.26
C GLY A 121 9.06 -6.20 9.29
N PRO A 122 9.16 -5.30 10.28
CA PRO A 122 8.32 -4.11 10.35
C PRO A 122 8.49 -3.19 9.13
N GLY A 123 7.58 -2.23 8.96
CA GLY A 123 7.76 -1.16 7.99
C GLY A 123 7.41 -1.48 6.53
N GLN A 124 6.91 -2.68 6.22
CA GLN A 124 6.67 -3.10 4.83
C GLN A 124 5.75 -2.16 4.04
N VAL A 125 4.74 -1.57 4.69
CA VAL A 125 3.85 -0.56 4.06
C VAL A 125 4.65 0.67 3.65
N PHE A 126 5.50 1.19 4.53
CA PHE A 126 6.35 2.36 4.26
C PHE A 126 7.44 2.04 3.23
N HIS A 127 8.04 0.86 3.29
CA HIS A 127 8.98 0.41 2.27
C HIS A 127 8.32 0.30 0.90
N GLN A 128 7.14 -0.31 0.79
CA GLN A 128 6.43 -0.38 -0.49
C GLN A 128 6.04 1.02 -0.99
N PHE A 129 5.60 1.89 -0.08
CA PHE A 129 5.30 3.27 -0.41
C PHE A 129 6.54 4.04 -0.91
N GLY A 130 7.71 3.85 -0.30
CA GLY A 130 8.98 4.40 -0.81
C GLY A 130 9.31 3.93 -2.23
N ARG A 131 9.05 2.65 -2.55
CA ARG A 131 9.20 2.15 -3.94
C ARG A 131 8.23 2.85 -4.89
N HIS A 132 6.99 3.08 -4.48
CA HIS A 132 6.00 3.84 -5.28
C HIS A 132 6.40 5.31 -5.49
N LEU A 133 7.01 5.96 -4.49
CA LEU A 133 7.53 7.33 -4.64
C LEU A 133 8.66 7.41 -5.67
N ALA A 134 9.49 6.37 -5.78
CA ALA A 134 10.57 6.31 -6.75
C ALA A 134 10.13 5.81 -8.15
N ASP A 135 9.17 4.90 -8.22
CA ASP A 135 8.64 4.35 -9.47
C ASP A 135 7.11 4.17 -9.35
N LYS A 136 6.35 4.97 -10.10
CA LYS A 136 4.88 4.94 -10.08
C LYS A 136 4.27 3.63 -10.60
N ARG A 137 5.08 2.75 -11.21
CA ARG A 137 4.67 1.38 -11.59
C ARG A 137 4.65 0.42 -10.39
N GLU A 138 5.14 0.83 -9.24
CA GLU A 138 5.01 0.09 -7.99
C GLU A 138 3.66 0.43 -7.34
N PRO A 139 2.88 -0.55 -6.88
CA PRO A 139 1.59 -0.29 -6.24
C PRO A 139 1.74 0.29 -4.82
N ILE A 140 0.70 0.97 -4.33
CA ILE A 140 0.57 1.42 -2.94
C ILE A 140 -0.14 0.30 -2.15
N ILE A 141 0.66 -0.54 -1.49
CA ILE A 141 0.12 -1.68 -0.74
C ILE A 141 0.01 -1.35 0.74
N ASP A 142 -1.20 -1.50 1.27
CA ASP A 142 -1.46 -1.51 2.72
C ASP A 142 -2.03 -2.87 3.18
N GLN A 143 -2.36 -2.99 4.47
CA GLN A 143 -2.94 -4.24 4.98
C GLN A 143 -4.32 -4.58 4.40
N HIS A 144 -5.07 -3.60 3.90
CA HIS A 144 -6.41 -3.79 3.36
C HIS A 144 -6.34 -4.31 1.93
N VAL A 145 -5.52 -3.68 1.08
CA VAL A 145 -5.21 -4.13 -0.29
C VAL A 145 -4.79 -5.60 -0.25
N LEU A 146 -3.81 -5.92 0.59
CA LEU A 146 -3.26 -7.27 0.63
C LEU A 146 -4.24 -8.29 1.21
N ARG A 147 -5.09 -7.89 2.16
CA ARG A 147 -6.16 -8.77 2.69
C ARG A 147 -7.14 -9.19 1.59
N GLY A 148 -7.59 -8.23 0.77
CA GLY A 148 -8.49 -8.52 -0.36
C GLY A 148 -7.88 -9.49 -1.35
N PHE A 149 -6.64 -9.21 -1.77
CA PHE A 149 -5.90 -10.06 -2.71
C PHE A 149 -5.59 -11.45 -2.17
N LEU A 150 -5.07 -11.57 -0.96
CA LEU A 150 -4.73 -12.86 -0.38
C LEU A 150 -5.97 -13.72 -0.14
N LEU A 151 -7.11 -13.13 0.24
CA LEU A 151 -8.34 -13.90 0.41
C LEU A 151 -8.84 -14.42 -0.94
N TRP A 152 -8.70 -13.64 -2.02
CA TRP A 152 -9.01 -14.11 -3.37
C TRP A 152 -8.19 -15.34 -3.75
N ARG A 153 -6.90 -15.37 -3.38
CA ARG A 153 -5.96 -16.47 -3.65
C ARG A 153 -6.01 -17.62 -2.65
N ALA A 154 -6.76 -17.49 -1.56
CA ALA A 154 -6.77 -18.47 -0.47
C ALA A 154 -7.37 -19.81 -0.90
N ASP A 155 -6.80 -20.90 -0.38
CA ASP A 155 -7.43 -22.23 -0.46
C ASP A 155 -8.78 -22.17 0.26
N ARG A 156 -9.85 -22.49 -0.49
CA ARG A 156 -11.24 -22.42 -0.04
C ARG A 156 -11.55 -23.48 1.02
N ASN A 157 -10.72 -24.52 1.15
CA ASN A 157 -10.86 -25.57 2.14
C ASN A 157 -10.14 -25.26 3.47
N ASP A 158 -9.31 -24.21 3.52
CA ASP A 158 -8.54 -23.84 4.72
C ASP A 158 -9.16 -22.64 5.45
N GLU A 159 -10.16 -22.93 6.28
CA GLU A 159 -10.89 -21.90 7.04
C GLU A 159 -9.99 -21.10 7.98
N LYS A 160 -9.00 -21.77 8.61
CA LYS A 160 -8.05 -21.11 9.52
C LYS A 160 -7.19 -20.10 8.78
N LYS A 161 -6.70 -20.46 7.59
CA LYS A 161 -5.94 -19.55 6.73
C LYS A 161 -6.79 -18.37 6.27
N MET A 162 -8.02 -18.61 5.83
CA MET A 162 -8.95 -17.53 5.47
C MET A 162 -9.16 -16.54 6.64
N ASP A 163 -9.41 -17.05 7.84
CA ASP A 163 -9.56 -16.23 9.04
C ASP A 163 -8.29 -15.43 9.35
N SER A 164 -7.12 -16.07 9.25
CA SER A 164 -5.83 -15.40 9.47
C SER A 164 -5.60 -14.25 8.49
N ILE A 165 -5.92 -14.45 7.21
CA ILE A 165 -5.82 -13.42 6.17
C ILE A 165 -6.76 -12.26 6.53
N ARG A 166 -8.01 -12.58 6.87
CA ARG A 166 -9.03 -11.58 7.21
C ARG A 166 -8.72 -10.79 8.49
N ARG A 167 -7.77 -11.27 9.30
CA ARG A 167 -7.26 -10.62 10.52
C ARG A 167 -5.90 -9.93 10.35
N ILE A 168 -5.29 -9.93 9.16
CA ILE A 168 -4.02 -9.23 8.91
C ILE A 168 -4.15 -7.76 9.35
N THR A 169 -3.36 -7.32 10.33
CA THR A 169 -3.29 -5.91 10.74
C THR A 169 -1.94 -5.26 10.42
N LEU A 170 -0.91 -6.08 10.18
CA LEU A 170 0.45 -5.66 9.85
C LEU A 170 0.98 -6.56 8.73
N LEU A 171 1.87 -6.03 7.91
CA LEU A 171 2.44 -6.74 6.77
C LEU A 171 3.78 -7.42 7.06
N ASN A 172 4.18 -7.54 8.34
CA ASN A 172 5.53 -7.96 8.72
C ASN A 172 5.96 -9.31 8.12
N ASN A 173 5.02 -10.25 7.98
CA ASN A 173 5.27 -11.60 7.47
C ASN A 173 4.62 -11.81 6.09
N GLN A 174 4.39 -10.73 5.34
CA GLN A 174 3.60 -10.75 4.11
C GLN A 174 4.43 -10.38 2.88
N VAL A 175 5.76 -10.51 2.93
CA VAL A 175 6.63 -10.21 1.78
C VAL A 175 6.28 -11.08 0.57
N SER A 176 6.02 -12.37 0.78
CA SER A 176 5.56 -13.27 -0.30
C SER A 176 4.25 -12.77 -0.90
N GLY A 177 3.26 -12.42 -0.06
CA GLY A 177 1.98 -11.88 -0.53
C GLY A 177 2.14 -10.58 -1.32
N ILE A 178 3.02 -9.67 -0.88
CA ILE A 178 3.33 -8.45 -1.62
C ILE A 178 3.92 -8.78 -3.00
N ASN A 179 4.89 -9.70 -3.06
CA ASN A 179 5.50 -10.12 -4.31
C ASN A 179 4.51 -10.81 -5.26
N ASP A 180 3.62 -11.65 -4.71
CA ASP A 180 2.55 -12.30 -5.47
C ASP A 180 1.58 -11.27 -6.04
N TYR A 181 1.20 -10.25 -5.25
CA TYR A 181 0.35 -9.16 -5.70
C TYR A 181 1.00 -8.36 -6.83
N LYS A 182 2.26 -7.96 -6.65
CA LYS A 182 3.04 -7.27 -7.69
C LYS A 182 3.16 -8.09 -8.97
N SER A 183 3.36 -9.40 -8.83
CA SER A 183 3.46 -10.31 -9.97
C SER A 183 2.12 -10.43 -10.70
N TRP A 184 1.01 -10.51 -9.94
CA TRP A 184 -0.34 -10.53 -10.50
C TRP A 184 -0.66 -9.26 -11.30
N LEU A 185 -0.30 -8.07 -10.80
CA LEU A 185 -0.48 -6.79 -11.53
C LEU A 185 0.27 -6.74 -12.86
N LYS A 186 1.38 -7.48 -12.97
CA LYS A 186 2.18 -7.56 -14.21
C LYS A 186 1.63 -8.53 -15.24
N THR A 187 0.66 -9.38 -14.88
CA THR A 187 0.12 -10.39 -15.81
C THR A 187 -0.67 -9.76 -16.96
N GLU A 188 -0.85 -10.53 -18.03
CA GLU A 188 -1.60 -10.13 -19.24
C GLU A 188 -3.13 -10.05 -19.03
N CYS A 189 -3.63 -10.24 -17.80
CA CYS A 189 -5.07 -10.21 -17.54
C CYS A 189 -5.67 -8.80 -17.53
N PHE A 190 -4.85 -7.77 -17.70
CA PHE A 190 -5.26 -6.37 -17.74
C PHE A 190 -4.96 -5.78 -19.11
N ASP A 191 -5.88 -4.96 -19.59
CA ASP A 191 -5.77 -4.28 -20.87
C ASP A 191 -4.48 -3.44 -20.94
N PRO A 192 -3.64 -3.58 -21.98
CA PRO A 192 -2.44 -2.76 -22.14
C PRO A 192 -2.70 -1.25 -22.11
N GLN A 193 -3.80 -0.78 -22.71
CA GLN A 193 -4.15 0.65 -22.71
C GLN A 193 -4.46 1.16 -21.31
N LEU A 194 -5.03 0.30 -20.47
CA LEU A 194 -5.30 0.61 -19.08
C LEU A 194 -4.00 0.73 -18.27
N LYS A 195 -2.99 -0.09 -18.58
CA LYS A 195 -1.64 -0.01 -17.97
C LYS A 195 -0.86 1.24 -18.37
N GLU A 196 -1.24 1.91 -19.46
CA GLU A 196 -0.66 3.20 -19.87
C GLU A 196 -1.19 4.37 -19.02
N SER A 197 -2.34 4.20 -18.36
CA SER A 197 -2.86 5.21 -17.42
C SER A 197 -1.98 5.27 -16.17
N ALA A 198 -1.43 6.46 -15.88
CA ALA A 198 -0.56 6.70 -14.72
C ALA A 198 -1.20 6.29 -13.38
N ASP A 199 -2.53 6.30 -13.31
CA ASP A 199 -3.31 6.13 -12.08
C ASP A 199 -4.00 4.77 -11.99
N TYR A 200 -3.86 3.91 -12.99
CA TYR A 200 -4.59 2.64 -13.05
C TYR A 200 -4.34 1.75 -11.81
N LEU A 201 -3.08 1.63 -11.36
CA LEU A 201 -2.74 0.85 -10.17
C LEU A 201 -3.46 1.40 -8.93
N MET A 202 -3.56 2.72 -8.82
CA MET A 202 -4.23 3.39 -7.72
C MET A 202 -5.73 3.06 -7.67
N HIS A 203 -6.39 2.87 -8.83
CA HIS A 203 -7.79 2.44 -8.88
C HIS A 203 -7.98 1.00 -8.40
N ILE A 204 -7.05 0.09 -8.75
CA ILE A 204 -7.06 -1.28 -8.23
C ILE A 204 -6.80 -1.26 -6.72
N ASP A 205 -5.75 -0.58 -6.27
CA ASP A 205 -5.38 -0.48 -4.86
C ASP A 205 -6.56 0.10 -4.05
N SER A 206 -7.23 1.14 -4.55
CA SER A 206 -8.41 1.73 -3.89
C SER A 206 -9.60 0.77 -3.81
N THR A 207 -9.82 -0.03 -4.86
CA THR A 207 -10.88 -1.05 -4.89
C THR A 207 -10.59 -2.16 -3.89
N LEU A 208 -9.35 -2.64 -3.86
CA LEU A 208 -8.91 -3.68 -2.93
C LEU A 208 -8.83 -3.19 -1.49
N PHE A 209 -8.53 -1.91 -1.27
CA PHE A 209 -8.60 -1.26 0.03
C PHE A 209 -10.03 -1.33 0.59
N ALA A 210 -11.03 -0.89 -0.20
CA ALA A 210 -12.44 -0.93 0.19
C ALA A 210 -12.89 -2.37 0.48
N LEU A 211 -12.61 -3.29 -0.45
CA LEU A 211 -12.91 -4.72 -0.29
C LEU A 211 -12.27 -5.29 0.98
N GLY A 212 -10.98 -5.03 1.17
CA GLY A 212 -10.21 -5.48 2.33
C GLY A 212 -10.77 -4.97 3.65
N LYS A 213 -11.21 -3.71 3.72
CA LYS A 213 -11.94 -3.18 4.89
C LYS A 213 -13.26 -3.93 5.11
N THR A 214 -14.05 -4.14 4.07
CA THR A 214 -15.37 -4.79 4.17
C THR A 214 -15.30 -6.24 4.64
N ILE A 215 -14.31 -7.02 4.18
CA ILE A 215 -14.17 -8.44 4.54
C ILE A 215 -13.44 -8.66 5.87
N LYS A 216 -12.90 -7.61 6.51
CA LYS A 216 -12.11 -7.71 7.73
C LYS A 216 -12.87 -8.44 8.83
N LEU A 217 -12.20 -9.37 9.51
CA LEU A 217 -12.69 -9.89 10.79
C LEU A 217 -12.25 -8.95 11.91
N GLY A 218 -13.20 -8.54 12.74
CA GLY A 218 -12.90 -7.88 14.01
C GLY A 218 -12.07 -8.81 14.91
N LYS A 219 -11.36 -8.24 15.89
CA LYS A 219 -10.82 -9.06 16.97
C LYS A 219 -12.03 -9.71 17.66
N CYS A 220 -12.03 -11.03 17.82
CA CYS A 220 -12.90 -11.64 18.82
C CYS A 220 -12.57 -10.96 20.15
N ALA A 221 -13.57 -10.37 20.82
CA ALA A 221 -13.43 -10.05 22.22
C ALA A 221 -13.15 -11.39 22.92
N GLY A 222 -11.89 -11.57 23.35
CA GLY A 222 -11.50 -12.62 24.26
C GLY A 222 -11.82 -12.20 25.68
#